data_AF-A0A7Z7FBJ0-F1
#
_entry.id   AF-A0A7Z7FBJ0-F1
#
_cell.length_a   1.000
_cell.length_b   1.000
_cell.length_c   1.000
_cell.angle_alpha   90.00
_cell.angle_beta   90.00
_cell.angle_gamma   90.00
#
_symmetry.space_group_name_H-M   'P 1'
#
loop_
_entity.id
_entity.type
_entity.pdbx_description
1 polymer ?
#
loop_
_entity_poly.entity_id
_entity_poly.type
_entity_poly.pdbx_seq_one_letter_code
_entity_poly.pdbx_strand_id
1 'polypeptide(L)'
;MISAESLRSKYDDLIKEAILRAKPDLDVTRADDVDIPGVITNDILKRLMTSDYVVADITFPNPNVFYELGLRHACKIGTILIKEKSDVPLPFDIAHSRYIEYDNTGTGLKKLSLRLKKQFEWFENNKNIPDNQFIELANHITKNLLDSKAEPSPKITMEDTNHNNISNFKDFHKNVSRQKTLSLLKKDKTSSSLAERVRSANTPTSGTVYEGDITYIGTDLHDIIGLDDEMYIEINATNFKGFISQEKLKIYGGSFVDDRNIKKGGLVYETRIEQIDFKSDAWEDTYNVMELFGDVYVPLKNSTPNKLTKLLLDTRDKYTLRLGSELKLADGYELTAKQIDVSGDRVWMELSKDGEFIEDEVIHVDNKTDRTWIYYTDIADEINVEVFRVNVTKLFQGQVDSLVVVEGIWLIDYENILELEVGDEFDILKVDRIVDSSMIMVNEDPILLTRNSIQEIAEGMKLKVTDSDDLAFKLIREYV
;
A
#
# COMPACT_ATOMS: atom_id res chain seq x y z
N MET A 1 -5.29 -38.85 0.60
CA MET A 1 -6.07 -37.75 -0.01
C MET A 1 -7.41 -37.66 0.70
N ILE A 2 -7.80 -36.47 1.12
CA ILE A 2 -9.10 -36.20 1.76
C ILE A 2 -10.14 -36.05 0.63
N SER A 3 -11.24 -36.78 0.69
CA SER A 3 -12.31 -36.68 -0.31
C SER A 3 -13.42 -35.75 0.17
N ALA A 4 -14.14 -35.13 -0.77
CA ALA A 4 -15.33 -34.32 -0.47
C ALA A 4 -16.38 -35.12 0.33
N GLU A 5 -16.54 -36.40 0.02
CA GLU A 5 -17.42 -37.32 0.75
C GLU A 5 -16.98 -37.54 2.20
N SER A 6 -15.66 -37.67 2.45
CA SER A 6 -15.13 -37.81 3.81
C SER A 6 -15.30 -36.53 4.65
N LEU A 7 -15.19 -35.36 4.03
CA LEU A 7 -15.46 -34.07 4.68
C LEU A 7 -16.96 -33.90 4.96
N ARG A 8 -17.80 -34.37 4.04
CA ARG A 8 -19.26 -34.33 4.18
C ARG A 8 -19.74 -35.19 5.35
N SER A 9 -19.32 -36.46 5.41
CA SER A 9 -19.66 -37.33 6.54
C SER A 9 -19.15 -36.76 7.86
N LYS A 10 -17.92 -36.22 7.92
CA LYS A 10 -17.41 -35.57 9.13
C LYS A 10 -18.27 -34.38 9.58
N TYR A 11 -18.72 -33.56 8.63
CA TYR A 11 -19.63 -32.46 8.93
C TYR A 11 -20.96 -32.97 9.48
N ASP A 12 -21.62 -33.88 8.74
CA ASP A 12 -22.97 -34.35 9.08
C ASP A 12 -23.00 -35.15 10.39
N ASP A 13 -22.05 -36.08 10.58
CA ASP A 13 -22.05 -37.04 11.69
C ASP A 13 -21.43 -36.49 12.98
N LEU A 14 -20.61 -35.44 12.89
CA LEU A 14 -19.86 -34.92 14.06
C LEU A 14 -20.01 -33.43 14.29
N ILE A 15 -19.67 -32.58 13.30
CA ILE A 15 -19.63 -31.13 13.53
C ILE A 15 -21.05 -30.59 13.71
N LYS A 16 -21.95 -30.90 12.78
CA LYS A 16 -23.36 -30.49 12.83
C LYS A 16 -24.06 -31.04 14.07
N GLU A 17 -23.87 -32.32 14.36
CA GLU A 17 -24.38 -32.97 15.58
C GLU A 17 -23.85 -32.30 16.86
N ALA A 18 -22.57 -31.93 16.90
CA ALA A 18 -22.00 -31.25 18.06
C ALA A 18 -22.61 -29.85 18.27
N ILE A 19 -22.83 -29.09 17.17
CA ILE A 19 -23.48 -27.78 17.20
C ILE A 19 -24.93 -27.91 17.68
N LEU A 20 -25.72 -28.81 17.10
CA LEU A 20 -27.13 -28.98 17.47
C LEU A 20 -27.31 -29.50 18.90
N ARG A 21 -26.39 -30.34 19.40
CA ARG A 21 -26.39 -30.73 20.83
C ARG A 21 -25.99 -29.58 21.75
N ALA A 22 -25.13 -28.70 21.28
CA ALA A 22 -24.72 -27.53 22.05
C ALA A 22 -25.84 -26.50 22.13
N LYS A 23 -26.58 -26.29 21.03
CA LYS A 23 -27.70 -25.36 20.92
C LYS A 23 -28.73 -25.87 19.90
N PRO A 24 -29.80 -26.54 20.36
CA PRO A 24 -30.78 -27.21 19.48
C PRO A 24 -31.58 -26.29 18.57
N ASP A 25 -31.72 -25.01 18.95
CA ASP A 25 -32.57 -24.04 18.24
C ASP A 25 -31.85 -23.33 17.08
N LEU A 26 -30.58 -23.67 16.79
CA LEU A 26 -29.85 -23.08 15.67
C LEU A 26 -30.23 -23.71 14.33
N ASP A 27 -30.40 -22.87 13.32
CA ASP A 27 -30.40 -23.30 11.93
C ASP A 27 -28.94 -23.44 11.43
N VAL A 28 -28.54 -24.66 11.05
CA VAL A 28 -27.15 -25.00 10.69
C VAL A 28 -27.07 -25.32 9.21
N THR A 29 -26.39 -24.46 8.46
CA THR A 29 -26.14 -24.61 7.02
C THR A 29 -24.64 -24.72 6.75
N ARG A 30 -24.23 -25.65 5.86
CA ARG A 30 -22.84 -25.72 5.38
C ARG A 30 -22.65 -24.79 4.19
N ALA A 31 -21.47 -24.18 4.06
CA ALA A 31 -21.19 -23.23 2.98
C ALA A 31 -21.34 -23.82 1.56
N ASP A 32 -21.01 -25.11 1.38
CA ASP A 32 -21.12 -25.82 0.09
C ASP A 32 -22.50 -26.44 -0.19
N ASP A 33 -23.46 -26.37 0.76
CA ASP A 33 -24.86 -26.75 0.51
C ASP A 33 -25.62 -25.67 -0.30
N VAL A 34 -25.02 -24.48 -0.41
CA VAL A 34 -25.61 -23.31 -1.06
C VAL A 34 -24.79 -22.79 -2.24
N ASP A 35 -23.68 -23.44 -2.60
CA ASP A 35 -22.76 -22.93 -3.62
C ASP A 35 -22.03 -24.00 -4.46
N ILE A 36 -21.52 -23.55 -5.61
CA ILE A 36 -20.60 -24.26 -6.49
C ILE A 36 -19.16 -23.91 -6.07
N PRO A 37 -18.25 -24.90 -5.89
CA PRO A 37 -16.86 -24.61 -5.51
C PRO A 37 -16.16 -23.64 -6.48
N GLY A 38 -15.51 -22.60 -5.94
CA GLY A 38 -14.58 -21.74 -6.67
C GLY A 38 -15.07 -20.32 -7.00
N VAL A 39 -16.31 -19.94 -6.64
CA VAL A 39 -16.80 -18.56 -6.75
C VAL A 39 -17.56 -18.23 -5.46
N ILE A 40 -17.24 -17.10 -4.83
CA ILE A 40 -18.00 -16.65 -3.66
C ILE A 40 -19.29 -16.01 -4.16
N THR A 41 -20.42 -16.67 -3.92
CA THR A 41 -21.71 -16.08 -4.24
C THR A 41 -22.10 -14.98 -3.27
N ASN A 42 -22.99 -14.09 -3.74
CA ASN A 42 -23.62 -13.06 -2.89
C ASN A 42 -24.31 -13.66 -1.65
N ASP A 43 -24.70 -14.93 -1.68
CA ASP A 43 -25.37 -15.59 -0.57
C ASP A 43 -24.40 -16.05 0.52
N ILE A 44 -23.19 -16.49 0.17
CA ILE A 44 -22.11 -16.71 1.16
C ILE A 44 -21.75 -15.39 1.86
N LEU A 45 -21.56 -14.30 1.11
CA LEU A 45 -21.26 -12.99 1.70
C LEU A 45 -22.36 -12.54 2.67
N LYS A 46 -23.63 -12.62 2.27
CA LYS A 46 -24.76 -12.31 3.15
C LYS A 46 -24.73 -13.16 4.42
N ARG A 47 -24.45 -14.46 4.32
CA ARG A 47 -24.38 -15.36 5.48
C ARG A 47 -23.21 -14.98 6.40
N LEU A 48 -22.02 -14.75 5.86
CA LEU A 48 -20.86 -14.30 6.65
C LEU A 48 -21.15 -12.99 7.41
N MET A 49 -21.92 -12.06 6.82
CA MET A 49 -22.29 -10.81 7.49
C MET A 49 -23.44 -10.96 8.50
N THR A 50 -24.41 -11.84 8.23
CA THR A 50 -25.69 -11.85 8.97
C THR A 50 -25.79 -12.97 10.00
N SER A 51 -25.16 -14.12 9.76
CA SER A 51 -25.20 -15.28 10.66
C SER A 51 -24.77 -14.89 12.08
N ASP A 52 -25.45 -15.46 13.07
CA ASP A 52 -25.14 -15.24 14.48
C ASP A 52 -23.79 -15.83 14.84
N TYR A 53 -23.52 -17.03 14.34
CA TYR A 53 -22.26 -17.75 14.54
C TYR A 53 -21.70 -18.26 13.22
N VAL A 54 -20.38 -18.24 13.09
CA VAL A 54 -19.65 -18.92 12.02
C VAL A 54 -18.66 -19.88 12.66
N VAL A 55 -18.80 -21.17 12.35
CA VAL A 55 -17.86 -22.21 12.79
C VAL A 55 -16.97 -22.57 11.63
N ALA A 56 -15.68 -22.22 11.71
CA ALA A 56 -14.70 -22.47 10.66
C ALA A 56 -13.81 -23.67 11.03
N ASP A 57 -13.83 -24.71 10.19
CA ASP A 57 -12.92 -25.84 10.31
C ASP A 57 -11.59 -25.54 9.61
N ILE A 58 -10.56 -25.29 10.42
CA ILE A 58 -9.20 -24.95 9.98
C ILE A 58 -8.26 -26.17 10.01
N THR A 59 -8.80 -27.39 10.00
CA THR A 59 -7.99 -28.62 10.00
C THR A 59 -7.00 -28.67 8.85
N PHE A 60 -7.42 -28.25 7.66
CA PHE A 60 -6.60 -28.22 6.45
C PHE A 60 -6.44 -26.78 5.95
N PRO A 61 -5.26 -26.42 5.41
CA PRO A 61 -5.00 -25.08 4.90
C PRO A 61 -5.69 -24.85 3.56
N ASN A 62 -6.98 -24.58 3.60
CA ASN A 62 -7.77 -24.25 2.43
C ASN A 62 -7.85 -22.72 2.27
N PRO A 63 -7.26 -22.13 1.20
CA PRO A 63 -7.27 -20.68 0.99
C PRO A 63 -8.67 -20.06 0.99
N ASN A 64 -9.69 -20.78 0.49
CA ASN A 64 -11.07 -20.28 0.47
C ASN A 64 -11.63 -20.11 1.89
N VAL A 65 -11.34 -21.06 2.79
CA VAL A 65 -11.77 -20.97 4.20
C VAL A 65 -11.11 -19.79 4.89
N PHE A 66 -9.84 -19.50 4.60
CA PHE A 66 -9.14 -18.36 5.18
C PHE A 66 -9.64 -17.01 4.67
N TYR A 67 -9.97 -16.94 3.38
CA TYR A 67 -10.59 -15.76 2.81
C TYR A 67 -11.97 -15.48 3.44
N GLU A 68 -12.83 -16.50 3.53
CA GLU A 68 -14.15 -16.39 4.19
C GLU A 68 -14.02 -16.01 5.67
N LEU A 69 -13.01 -16.56 6.36
CA LEU A 69 -12.70 -16.24 7.74
C LEU A 69 -12.28 -14.78 7.92
N GLY A 70 -11.42 -14.27 7.03
CA GLY A 70 -11.00 -12.86 7.04
C GLY A 70 -12.19 -11.91 6.85
N LEU A 71 -13.07 -12.21 5.88
CA LEU A 71 -14.31 -11.45 5.69
C LEU A 71 -15.20 -11.49 6.93
N ARG A 72 -15.39 -12.66 7.55
CA ARG A 72 -16.18 -12.77 8.77
C ARG A 72 -15.59 -11.94 9.91
N HIS A 73 -14.28 -12.01 10.13
CA HIS A 73 -13.59 -11.22 11.16
C HIS A 73 -13.79 -9.72 10.98
N ALA A 74 -13.88 -9.24 9.75
CA ALA A 74 -14.17 -7.82 9.47
C ALA A 74 -15.63 -7.43 9.70
N CYS A 75 -16.58 -8.36 9.51
CA CYS A 75 -18.01 -8.03 9.47
C CYS A 75 -18.72 -8.13 10.81
N LYS A 76 -18.49 -9.18 11.61
CA LYS A 76 -19.29 -9.43 12.83
C LYS A 76 -18.60 -10.43 13.78
N ILE A 77 -18.68 -10.16 15.08
CA ILE A 77 -18.28 -11.12 16.14
C ILE A 77 -19.12 -12.40 16.08
N GLY A 78 -18.68 -13.48 16.72
CA GLY A 78 -19.35 -14.78 16.74
C GLY A 78 -18.61 -15.85 15.92
N THR A 79 -17.30 -15.72 15.78
CA THR A 79 -16.48 -16.65 15.01
C THR A 79 -15.85 -17.70 15.92
N ILE A 80 -16.01 -18.98 15.56
CA ILE A 80 -15.47 -20.10 16.33
C ILE A 80 -14.60 -20.95 15.41
N LEU A 81 -13.31 -21.04 15.74
CA LEU A 81 -12.37 -21.89 15.04
C LEU A 81 -12.38 -23.30 15.64
N ILE A 82 -12.42 -24.33 14.78
CA ILE A 82 -12.26 -25.73 15.19
C ILE A 82 -11.14 -26.39 14.39
N LYS A 83 -10.42 -27.32 15.01
CA LYS A 83 -9.34 -28.08 14.37
C LYS A 83 -9.38 -29.53 14.82
N GLU A 84 -9.35 -30.46 13.88
CA GLU A 84 -9.15 -31.86 14.20
C GLU A 84 -7.70 -32.11 14.62
N LYS A 85 -7.54 -32.88 15.69
CA LYS A 85 -6.24 -33.31 16.19
C LYS A 85 -5.49 -34.08 15.09
N SER A 86 -4.49 -33.43 14.53
CA SER A 86 -3.69 -33.92 13.41
C SER A 86 -2.35 -33.19 13.38
N ASP A 87 -1.37 -33.79 12.69
CA ASP A 87 -0.03 -33.19 12.52
C ASP A 87 0.01 -32.13 11.40
N VAL A 88 -1.15 -31.72 10.87
CA VAL A 88 -1.24 -30.69 9.83
C VAL A 88 -0.98 -29.32 10.46
N PRO A 89 0.12 -28.64 10.13
CA PRO A 89 0.42 -27.33 10.68
C PRO A 89 -0.61 -26.30 10.20
N LEU A 90 -0.92 -25.34 11.06
CA LEU A 90 -1.69 -24.16 10.67
C LEU A 90 -0.76 -23.12 10.02
N PRO A 91 -1.23 -22.36 9.03
CA PRO A 91 -0.54 -21.16 8.57
C PRO A 91 -0.28 -20.19 9.72
N PHE A 92 0.81 -19.44 9.64
CA PHE A 92 1.26 -18.58 10.74
C PHE A 92 0.19 -17.55 11.17
N ASP A 93 -0.58 -17.01 10.22
CA ASP A 93 -1.63 -15.99 10.45
C ASP A 93 -2.71 -16.44 11.45
N ILE A 94 -3.01 -17.74 11.49
CA ILE A 94 -4.05 -18.30 12.37
C ILE A 94 -3.48 -19.24 13.43
N ALA A 95 -2.17 -19.51 13.40
CA ALA A 95 -1.50 -20.40 14.37
C ALA A 95 -1.64 -19.89 15.81
N HIS A 96 -1.70 -18.57 16.01
CA HIS A 96 -1.88 -17.94 17.31
C HIS A 96 -3.34 -17.77 17.73
N SER A 97 -4.30 -18.07 16.83
CA SER A 97 -5.73 -17.95 17.13
C SER A 97 -6.20 -19.08 18.05
N ARG A 98 -7.10 -18.76 18.99
CA ARG A 98 -7.69 -19.80 19.85
C ARG A 98 -8.69 -20.62 19.04
N TYR A 99 -8.48 -21.93 18.99
CA TYR A 99 -9.40 -22.87 18.36
C TYR A 99 -9.81 -23.99 19.33
N ILE A 100 -10.95 -24.62 19.05
CA ILE A 100 -11.36 -25.84 19.72
C ILE A 100 -10.74 -27.04 18.99
N GLU A 101 -9.76 -27.68 19.62
CA GLU A 101 -9.28 -28.96 19.15
C GLU A 101 -10.32 -30.08 19.42
N TYR A 102 -10.57 -30.94 18.43
CA TYR A 102 -11.47 -32.10 18.54
C TYR A 102 -10.89 -33.35 17.88
N ASP A 103 -11.46 -34.51 18.18
CA ASP A 103 -11.16 -35.79 17.56
C ASP A 103 -12.42 -36.41 16.94
N ASN A 104 -12.28 -37.14 15.82
CA ASN A 104 -13.41 -37.77 15.14
C ASN A 104 -13.87 -39.07 15.83
N THR A 105 -14.33 -38.95 17.08
CA THR A 105 -14.86 -40.06 17.87
C THR A 105 -16.16 -39.66 18.59
N GLY A 106 -16.93 -40.63 19.06
CA GLY A 106 -18.13 -40.34 19.88
C GLY A 106 -17.81 -39.59 21.18
N THR A 107 -16.60 -39.73 21.73
CA THR A 107 -16.13 -38.95 22.88
C THR A 107 -15.72 -37.54 22.45
N GLY A 108 -15.05 -37.40 21.30
CA GLY A 108 -14.68 -36.13 20.71
C GLY A 108 -15.90 -35.26 20.39
N LEU A 109 -16.96 -35.85 19.82
CA LEU A 109 -18.24 -35.17 19.60
C LEU A 109 -18.82 -34.60 20.90
N LYS A 110 -18.86 -35.39 21.98
CA LYS A 110 -19.34 -34.92 23.30
C LYS A 110 -18.51 -33.75 23.82
N LYS A 111 -17.18 -33.83 23.70
CA LYS A 111 -16.26 -32.76 24.14
C LYS A 111 -16.41 -31.50 23.30
N LEU A 112 -16.47 -31.64 21.98
CA LEU A 112 -16.68 -30.54 21.03
C LEU A 112 -18.01 -29.84 21.33
N SER A 113 -19.10 -30.60 21.48
CA SER A 113 -20.41 -30.06 21.84
C SER A 113 -20.38 -29.27 23.15
N LEU A 114 -19.71 -29.79 24.20
CA LEU A 114 -19.59 -29.07 25.47
C LEU A 114 -18.77 -27.77 25.34
N ARG A 115 -17.71 -27.76 24.52
CA ARG A 115 -16.89 -26.57 24.26
C ARG A 115 -17.64 -25.54 23.41
N LEU A 116 -18.34 -25.99 22.37
CA LEU A 116 -19.21 -25.13 21.54
C LEU A 116 -20.32 -24.49 22.38
N LYS A 117 -20.95 -25.27 23.27
CA LYS A 117 -21.96 -24.74 24.20
C LYS A 117 -21.42 -23.59 25.04
N LYS A 118 -20.22 -23.76 25.61
CA LYS A 118 -19.54 -22.69 26.36
C LYS A 118 -19.23 -21.47 25.50
N GLN A 119 -18.83 -21.66 24.24
CA GLN A 119 -18.57 -20.53 23.33
C GLN A 119 -19.85 -19.79 22.98
N PHE A 120 -20.94 -20.49 22.64
CA PHE A 120 -22.23 -19.85 22.38
C PHE A 120 -22.75 -19.08 23.60
N GLU A 121 -22.71 -19.68 24.79
CA GLU A 121 -23.06 -19.01 26.05
C GLU A 121 -22.16 -17.80 26.31
N TRP A 122 -20.86 -17.89 26.00
CA TRP A 122 -19.94 -16.76 26.14
C TRP A 122 -20.35 -15.61 25.21
N PHE A 123 -20.57 -15.86 23.92
CA PHE A 123 -20.98 -14.84 22.96
C PHE A 123 -22.32 -14.20 23.32
N GLU A 124 -23.30 -14.98 23.80
CA GLU A 124 -24.60 -14.46 24.24
C GLU A 124 -24.48 -13.48 25.40
N ASN A 125 -23.56 -13.75 26.32
CA ASN A 125 -23.29 -12.90 27.48
C ASN A 125 -22.33 -11.74 27.16
N ASN A 126 -21.63 -11.77 26.02
CA ASN A 126 -20.55 -10.84 25.67
C ASN A 126 -20.71 -10.24 24.25
N LYS A 127 -21.93 -9.80 23.90
CA LYS A 127 -22.31 -9.33 22.55
C LYS A 127 -21.51 -8.14 21.99
N ASN A 128 -20.69 -7.49 22.79
CA ASN A 128 -19.90 -6.32 22.38
C ASN A 128 -18.39 -6.54 22.61
N ILE A 129 -17.98 -7.74 23.04
CA ILE A 129 -16.56 -8.04 23.24
C ILE A 129 -15.99 -8.55 21.91
N PRO A 130 -14.92 -7.93 21.40
CA PRO A 130 -14.21 -8.43 20.23
C PRO A 130 -13.75 -9.88 20.42
N ASP A 131 -13.90 -10.69 19.37
CA ASP A 131 -13.43 -12.08 19.33
C ASP A 131 -12.21 -12.28 18.43
N ASN A 132 -11.76 -11.20 17.79
CA ASN A 132 -10.58 -11.17 16.94
C ASN A 132 -9.89 -9.81 17.04
N GLN A 133 -8.59 -9.80 16.70
CA GLN A 133 -7.72 -8.63 16.83
C GLN A 133 -8.16 -7.46 15.95
N PHE A 134 -8.76 -7.74 14.80
CA PHE A 134 -9.22 -6.69 13.89
C PHE A 134 -10.38 -5.89 14.49
N ILE A 135 -11.42 -6.54 15.03
CA ILE A 135 -12.53 -5.85 15.68
C ILE A 135 -12.07 -5.13 16.96
N GLU A 136 -11.11 -5.71 17.69
CA GLU A 136 -10.53 -5.08 18.88
C GLU A 136 -9.83 -3.76 18.53
N LEU A 137 -8.99 -3.78 17.50
CA LEU A 137 -8.30 -2.61 16.99
C LEU A 137 -9.30 -1.59 16.42
N ALA A 138 -10.27 -2.04 15.61
CA ALA A 138 -11.28 -1.17 15.02
C ALA A 138 -12.12 -0.45 16.09
N ASN A 139 -12.48 -1.16 17.17
CA ASN A 139 -13.18 -0.56 18.30
C ASN A 139 -12.30 0.44 19.06
N HIS A 140 -11.00 0.16 19.22
CA HIS A 140 -10.06 1.09 19.87
C HIS A 140 -9.89 2.38 19.05
N ILE A 141 -9.68 2.26 17.75
CA ILE A 141 -9.56 3.40 16.81
C ILE A 141 -10.87 4.21 16.81
N THR A 142 -12.02 3.54 16.68
CA THR A 142 -13.33 4.21 16.66
C THR A 142 -13.62 4.93 17.97
N LYS A 143 -13.25 4.34 19.11
CA LYS A 143 -13.40 4.97 20.42
C LYS A 143 -12.50 6.20 20.56
N ASN A 144 -11.24 6.13 20.15
CA ASN A 144 -10.33 7.29 20.17
C ASN A 144 -10.83 8.43 19.25
N LEU A 145 -11.43 8.08 18.10
CA LEU A 145 -12.07 9.04 17.19
C LEU A 145 -13.37 9.66 17.74
N LEU A 146 -14.05 9.00 18.68
CA LEU A 146 -15.25 9.50 19.36
C LEU A 146 -14.90 10.31 20.61
N ASP A 147 -13.89 9.88 21.37
CA ASP A 147 -13.41 10.55 22.57
C ASP A 147 -12.72 11.89 22.24
N SER A 148 -12.01 11.97 21.09
CA SER A 148 -11.47 13.24 20.55
C SER A 148 -12.53 14.26 20.13
N LYS A 149 -13.81 13.85 20.00
CA LYS A 149 -14.95 14.75 19.75
C LYS A 149 -15.70 15.17 21.02
N ALA A 150 -15.33 14.62 22.19
CA ALA A 150 -16.06 14.82 23.46
C ALA A 150 -15.44 15.90 24.38
N GLU A 151 -14.29 16.49 24.04
CA GLU A 151 -13.79 17.66 24.77
C GLU A 151 -14.65 18.91 24.44
N PRO A 152 -15.15 19.63 25.45
CA PRO A 152 -15.94 20.82 25.21
C PRO A 152 -15.03 21.92 24.67
N SER A 153 -15.33 22.39 23.46
CA SER A 153 -14.68 23.55 22.87
C SER A 153 -14.77 24.76 23.83
N PRO A 154 -13.75 25.65 23.87
CA PRO A 154 -13.82 26.88 24.66
C PRO A 154 -15.04 27.70 24.21
N LYS A 155 -15.90 28.10 25.16
CA LYS A 155 -17.02 28.99 24.91
C LYS A 155 -16.50 30.33 24.41
N ILE A 156 -16.59 30.58 23.10
CA ILE A 156 -16.55 31.92 22.53
C ILE A 156 -17.97 32.48 22.64
N THR A 157 -18.13 33.52 23.45
CA THR A 157 -19.37 34.29 23.56
C THR A 157 -19.68 34.96 22.22
N MET A 158 -20.86 34.64 21.67
CA MET A 158 -21.41 35.28 20.49
C MET A 158 -22.00 36.64 20.85
N GLU A 159 -21.22 37.70 20.64
CA GLU A 159 -21.74 39.00 20.20
C GLU A 159 -20.97 39.36 18.93
N ASP A 160 -21.57 38.98 17.80
CA ASP A 160 -21.53 39.61 16.48
C ASP A 160 -21.86 38.55 15.42
N THR A 161 -23.09 38.04 15.50
CA THR A 161 -23.71 37.31 14.41
C THR A 161 -24.29 38.30 13.41
N ASN A 162 -23.86 38.21 12.15
CA ASN A 162 -24.82 38.31 11.07
C ASN A 162 -24.45 37.45 9.85
N HIS A 163 -25.12 36.29 9.84
CA HIS A 163 -25.78 35.63 8.70
C HIS A 163 -24.94 34.89 7.63
N ASN A 164 -25.17 33.56 7.66
CA ASN A 164 -25.39 32.64 6.54
C ASN A 164 -24.17 32.18 5.72
N ASN A 165 -23.74 30.93 5.95
CA ASN A 165 -23.94 29.80 5.02
C ASN A 165 -23.15 28.55 5.47
N ILE A 166 -23.77 27.68 6.27
CA ILE A 166 -23.34 26.28 6.43
C ILE A 166 -24.49 25.38 5.98
N SER A 167 -24.59 25.21 4.66
CA SER A 167 -25.48 24.21 4.05
C SER A 167 -24.96 23.64 2.72
N ASN A 168 -23.73 23.92 2.29
CA ASN A 168 -23.26 23.51 0.95
C ASN A 168 -22.11 22.47 0.90
N PHE A 169 -21.69 21.88 2.03
CA PHE A 169 -20.59 20.91 2.01
C PHE A 169 -20.99 19.45 1.70
N LYS A 170 -22.27 19.16 1.43
CA LYS A 170 -22.75 17.79 1.17
C LYS A 170 -23.01 17.43 -0.30
N ASP A 171 -22.86 18.36 -1.24
CA ASP A 171 -23.05 18.09 -2.68
C ASP A 171 -21.74 17.92 -3.48
N PHE A 172 -20.61 17.70 -2.78
CA PHE A 172 -19.25 17.69 -3.33
C PHE A 172 -18.88 16.50 -4.26
N HIS A 173 -19.86 15.70 -4.72
CA HIS A 173 -19.61 14.65 -5.73
C HIS A 173 -20.67 14.53 -6.83
N LYS A 174 -21.28 15.63 -7.24
CA LYS A 174 -22.02 15.68 -8.51
C LYS A 174 -21.92 17.08 -9.12
N ASN A 175 -20.93 17.30 -9.98
CA ASN A 175 -20.98 18.15 -11.19
C ASN A 175 -19.57 18.50 -11.68
N VAL A 176 -18.85 17.54 -12.26
CA VAL A 176 -17.76 17.88 -13.21
C VAL A 176 -18.37 17.92 -14.61
N SER A 177 -19.01 19.03 -14.93
CA SER A 177 -19.42 19.36 -16.30
C SER A 177 -19.70 20.84 -16.43
N ARG A 178 -18.62 21.63 -16.48
CA ARG A 178 -18.42 22.80 -17.35
C ARG A 178 -17.33 23.68 -16.74
N GLN A 179 -16.15 23.65 -17.33
CA GLN A 179 -15.48 24.89 -17.71
C GLN A 179 -14.55 24.60 -18.90
N LYS A 180 -14.57 25.55 -19.84
CA LYS A 180 -13.93 25.52 -21.15
C LYS A 180 -12.42 25.44 -21.02
N THR A 181 -11.83 24.30 -21.36
CA THR A 181 -10.43 24.27 -21.80
C THR A 181 -10.40 24.77 -23.25
N LEU A 182 -9.74 25.92 -23.45
CA LEU A 182 -9.35 26.39 -24.77
C LEU A 182 -8.59 25.29 -25.51
N SER A 183 -9.01 25.04 -26.74
CA SER A 183 -8.49 24.03 -27.64
C SER A 183 -7.02 24.24 -28.01
N LEU A 184 -6.13 23.42 -27.44
CA LEU A 184 -4.86 23.05 -28.05
C LEU A 184 -4.57 21.56 -27.78
N LEU A 185 -5.43 20.69 -28.32
CA LEU A 185 -5.11 19.28 -28.51
C LEU A 185 -4.50 19.10 -29.90
N LYS A 186 -3.19 19.31 -30.00
CA LYS A 186 -2.40 18.41 -30.86
C LYS A 186 -2.22 17.14 -30.04
N LYS A 187 -2.91 16.08 -30.45
CA LYS A 187 -2.63 14.71 -29.99
C LYS A 187 -1.19 14.38 -30.37
N ASP A 188 -0.27 14.50 -29.41
CA ASP A 188 0.97 13.76 -29.51
C ASP A 188 0.70 12.30 -29.14
N LYS A 189 1.10 11.43 -30.06
CA LYS A 189 0.83 9.99 -30.08
C LYS A 189 1.90 9.20 -29.33
N THR A 190 2.44 9.77 -28.25
CA THR A 190 3.60 9.22 -27.52
C THR A 190 3.58 9.61 -26.04
N SER A 191 2.49 9.33 -25.30
CA SER A 191 2.58 9.36 -23.83
C SER A 191 3.15 8.02 -23.37
N SER A 192 4.38 8.02 -22.88
CA SER A 192 4.97 6.87 -22.19
C SER A 192 4.09 6.43 -21.01
N SER A 193 4.09 5.14 -20.67
CA SER A 193 3.35 4.64 -19.51
C SER A 193 3.90 5.21 -18.20
N LEU A 194 3.12 5.19 -17.11
CA LEU A 194 3.61 5.64 -15.79
C LEU A 194 4.91 4.92 -15.39
N ALA A 195 4.93 3.60 -15.56
CA ALA A 195 6.10 2.78 -15.30
C ALA A 195 7.31 3.19 -16.15
N GLU A 196 7.11 3.55 -17.43
CA GLU A 196 8.19 4.08 -18.27
C GLU A 196 8.71 5.43 -17.76
N ARG A 197 7.82 6.33 -17.31
CA ARG A 197 8.22 7.64 -16.78
C ARG A 197 9.02 7.50 -15.49
N VAL A 198 8.52 6.71 -14.54
CA VAL A 198 9.20 6.40 -13.26
C VAL A 198 10.60 5.82 -13.51
N ARG A 199 10.71 4.82 -14.38
CA ARG A 199 12.01 4.19 -14.69
C ARG A 199 12.97 5.14 -15.41
N SER A 200 12.47 6.11 -16.16
CA SER A 200 13.29 7.15 -16.80
C SER A 200 13.72 8.26 -15.84
N ALA A 201 12.98 8.44 -14.74
CA ALA A 201 13.21 9.49 -13.76
C ALA A 201 14.25 9.13 -12.70
N ASN A 202 14.58 7.85 -12.49
CA ASN A 202 15.53 7.41 -11.45
C ASN A 202 16.99 7.87 -11.63
N THR A 203 17.33 8.70 -12.61
CA THR A 203 18.69 9.23 -12.76
C THR A 203 18.75 10.63 -13.41
N PRO A 204 18.18 11.68 -12.81
CA PRO A 204 18.49 13.05 -13.21
C PRO A 204 19.92 13.32 -12.72
N THR A 205 20.84 13.63 -13.63
CA THR A 205 22.23 13.92 -13.25
C THR A 205 22.26 15.16 -12.35
N SER A 206 23.13 15.19 -11.33
CA SER A 206 23.45 16.42 -10.60
C SER A 206 23.70 17.58 -11.58
N GLY A 207 23.07 18.72 -11.32
CA GLY A 207 23.02 19.90 -12.19
C GLY A 207 21.87 19.91 -13.21
N THR A 208 20.98 18.89 -13.22
CA THR A 208 19.76 18.92 -14.05
C THR A 208 18.79 19.95 -13.51
N VAL A 209 18.28 20.83 -14.38
CA VAL A 209 17.29 21.85 -14.03
C VAL A 209 16.05 21.71 -14.91
N TYR A 210 14.89 21.53 -14.28
CA TYR A 210 13.59 21.60 -14.93
C TYR A 210 12.97 22.95 -14.65
N GLU A 211 12.75 23.76 -15.67
CA GLU A 211 11.92 24.95 -15.57
C GLU A 211 10.49 24.64 -15.99
N GLY A 212 9.50 25.22 -15.30
CA GLY A 212 8.10 25.10 -15.67
C GLY A 212 7.78 25.68 -17.04
N ASP A 213 6.90 24.99 -17.75
CA ASP A 213 6.45 25.35 -19.09
C ASP A 213 5.55 26.60 -19.06
N ILE A 214 4.97 26.91 -17.89
CA ILE A 214 4.09 28.05 -17.65
C ILE A 214 4.83 29.10 -16.81
N THR A 215 4.78 30.35 -17.27
CA THR A 215 5.09 31.52 -16.44
C THR A 215 3.78 32.20 -16.08
N TYR A 216 3.51 32.31 -14.78
CA TYR A 216 2.31 32.96 -14.25
C TYR A 216 2.56 34.45 -14.15
N ILE A 217 1.73 35.27 -14.81
CA ILE A 217 1.92 36.72 -14.96
C ILE A 217 0.62 37.44 -14.64
N GLY A 218 0.70 38.46 -13.80
CA GLY A 218 -0.40 39.36 -13.48
C GLY A 218 0.09 40.53 -12.62
N THR A 219 -0.80 41.46 -12.30
CA THR A 219 -0.46 42.61 -11.44
C THR A 219 -0.12 42.15 -10.01
N ASP A 220 -0.84 41.16 -9.49
CA ASP A 220 -0.61 40.49 -8.21
C ASP A 220 -1.14 39.03 -8.23
N LEU A 221 -1.12 38.33 -7.10
CA LEU A 221 -1.64 36.96 -6.99
C LEU A 221 -3.17 36.87 -7.12
N HIS A 222 -3.93 37.90 -6.78
CA HIS A 222 -5.40 37.92 -6.99
C HIS A 222 -5.74 38.02 -8.47
N ASP A 223 -4.98 38.77 -9.26
CA ASP A 223 -5.12 38.87 -10.71
C ASP A 223 -4.75 37.55 -11.42
N ILE A 224 -3.74 36.83 -10.91
CA ILE A 224 -3.30 35.55 -11.50
C ILE A 224 -4.27 34.40 -11.18
N ILE A 225 -4.72 34.30 -9.93
CA ILE A 225 -5.42 33.10 -9.41
C ILE A 225 -6.91 33.35 -9.21
N GLY A 226 -7.25 34.52 -8.66
CA GLY A 226 -8.60 34.93 -8.34
C GLY A 226 -8.85 35.18 -6.84
N LEU A 227 -10.01 35.76 -6.57
CA LEU A 227 -10.45 36.21 -5.24
C LEU A 227 -11.19 35.14 -4.42
N ASP A 228 -11.40 33.96 -4.99
CA ASP A 228 -12.14 32.85 -4.37
C ASP A 228 -11.15 31.82 -3.83
N ASP A 229 -11.36 31.36 -2.59
CA ASP A 229 -10.53 30.36 -1.92
C ASP A 229 -10.59 28.99 -2.63
N GLU A 230 -11.62 28.73 -3.46
CA GLU A 230 -11.69 27.52 -4.28
C GLU A 230 -10.86 27.59 -5.57
N MET A 231 -10.42 28.79 -5.98
CA MET A 231 -9.55 28.96 -7.15
C MET A 231 -8.09 28.68 -6.77
N TYR A 232 -7.37 27.99 -7.65
CA TYR A 232 -5.95 27.70 -7.46
C TYR A 232 -5.21 27.62 -8.79
N ILE A 233 -3.92 27.94 -8.74
CA ILE A 233 -2.96 27.44 -9.73
C ILE A 233 -2.68 25.98 -9.39
N GLU A 234 -2.68 25.11 -10.40
CA GLU A 234 -2.16 23.75 -10.26
C GLU A 234 -0.95 23.54 -11.16
N ILE A 235 0.13 23.06 -10.56
CA ILE A 235 1.34 22.60 -11.23
C ILE A 235 1.43 21.09 -11.02
N ASN A 236 1.50 20.33 -12.11
CA ASN A 236 1.51 18.86 -12.11
C ASN A 236 2.35 18.33 -13.28
N ALA A 237 2.47 17.01 -13.44
CA ALA A 237 3.28 16.39 -14.50
C ALA A 237 2.88 16.78 -15.95
N THR A 238 1.71 17.36 -16.17
CA THR A 238 1.27 17.81 -17.51
C THR A 238 1.82 19.19 -17.90
N ASN A 239 2.26 20.00 -16.93
CA ASN A 239 2.76 21.36 -17.16
C ASN A 239 4.11 21.66 -16.47
N PHE A 240 4.67 20.67 -15.76
CA PHE A 240 5.98 20.74 -15.13
C PHE A 240 6.70 19.39 -15.26
N LYS A 241 7.74 19.35 -16.09
CA LYS A 241 8.52 18.14 -16.37
C LYS A 241 9.36 17.62 -15.21
N GLY A 242 9.51 18.42 -14.14
CA GLY A 242 10.13 17.97 -12.90
C GLY A 242 9.23 17.04 -12.10
N PHE A 243 7.93 16.98 -12.40
CA PHE A 243 7.00 15.98 -11.85
C PHE A 243 6.75 14.87 -12.86
N ILE A 244 6.51 13.66 -12.34
CA ILE A 244 6.45 12.44 -13.16
C ILE A 244 4.99 11.98 -13.36
N SER A 245 4.15 12.08 -12.32
CA SER A 245 2.76 11.64 -12.33
C SER A 245 1.84 12.43 -11.39
N GLN A 246 1.68 12.01 -10.13
CA GLN A 246 0.59 12.48 -9.25
C GLN A 246 0.97 13.65 -8.36
N GLU A 247 2.24 14.06 -8.37
CA GLU A 247 2.68 15.25 -7.65
C GLU A 247 1.91 16.47 -8.16
N LYS A 248 1.38 17.22 -7.19
CA LYS A 248 0.69 18.49 -7.44
C LYS A 248 1.21 19.52 -6.48
N LEU A 249 1.51 20.69 -7.02
CA LEU A 249 1.73 21.91 -6.23
C LEU A 249 0.61 22.89 -6.56
N LYS A 250 -0.11 23.30 -5.53
CA LYS A 250 -1.24 24.23 -5.64
C LYS A 250 -0.97 25.52 -4.89
N ILE A 251 -1.32 26.64 -5.52
CA ILE A 251 -1.34 27.96 -4.88
C ILE A 251 -2.80 28.42 -4.84
N TYR A 252 -3.39 28.48 -3.65
CA TYR A 252 -4.79 28.84 -3.45
C TYR A 252 -5.01 30.36 -3.47
N GLY A 253 -6.12 30.78 -4.07
CA GLY A 253 -6.53 32.18 -4.21
C GLY A 253 -7.21 32.74 -2.95
N GLY A 254 -7.89 33.88 -3.14
CA GLY A 254 -8.72 34.50 -2.10
C GLY A 254 -7.95 34.86 -0.83
N SER A 255 -8.38 34.29 0.31
CA SER A 255 -7.87 34.59 1.64
C SER A 255 -6.42 34.12 1.86
N PHE A 256 -5.92 33.20 1.03
CA PHE A 256 -4.59 32.60 1.09
C PHE A 256 -3.49 33.40 0.39
N VAL A 257 -3.83 34.47 -0.31
CA VAL A 257 -2.87 35.34 -0.99
C VAL A 257 -3.18 36.82 -0.73
N ASP A 258 -2.19 37.67 -0.92
CA ASP A 258 -2.32 39.14 -0.94
C ASP A 258 -1.10 39.74 -1.66
N ASP A 259 -1.33 40.60 -2.65
CA ASP A 259 -0.28 41.20 -3.48
C ASP A 259 0.71 40.11 -4.01
N ARG A 260 1.95 40.11 -3.51
CA ARG A 260 3.01 39.16 -3.86
C ARG A 260 3.23 38.08 -2.81
N ASN A 261 2.33 37.96 -1.84
CA ASN A 261 2.50 37.09 -0.69
C ASN A 261 1.56 35.89 -0.75
N ILE A 262 2.14 34.69 -0.72
CA ILE A 262 1.39 33.47 -0.43
C ILE A 262 1.37 33.32 1.09
N LYS A 263 0.19 33.37 1.71
CA LYS A 263 0.05 33.29 3.16
C LYS A 263 0.25 31.85 3.64
N LYS A 264 0.37 31.67 4.96
CA LYS A 264 0.42 30.35 5.60
C LYS A 264 -0.72 29.46 5.09
N GLY A 265 -0.38 28.24 4.68
CA GLY A 265 -1.32 27.27 4.12
C GLY A 265 -1.79 27.54 2.68
N GLY A 266 -1.32 28.61 2.04
CA GLY A 266 -1.69 28.96 0.66
C GLY A 266 -0.97 28.16 -0.41
N LEU A 267 0.19 27.57 -0.08
CA LEU A 267 0.93 26.64 -0.93
C LEU A 267 0.72 25.22 -0.39
N VAL A 268 0.17 24.35 -1.24
CA VAL A 268 -0.15 22.95 -0.89
C VAL A 268 0.54 22.02 -1.86
N TYR A 269 1.34 21.11 -1.34
CA TYR A 269 1.95 20.01 -2.10
C TYR A 269 1.22 18.71 -1.79
N GLU A 270 0.77 18.01 -2.81
CA GLU A 270 0.05 16.73 -2.72
C GLU A 270 0.80 15.64 -3.48
N THR A 271 0.92 14.47 -2.88
CA THR A 271 1.44 13.27 -3.53
C THR A 271 0.77 12.02 -2.96
N ARG A 272 0.88 10.91 -3.68
CA ARG A 272 0.25 9.64 -3.32
C ARG A 272 0.99 8.43 -3.88
N ILE A 273 0.75 7.28 -3.26
CA ILE A 273 1.20 5.98 -3.75
C ILE A 273 0.45 5.63 -5.04
N GLU A 274 1.19 5.10 -6.00
CA GLU A 274 0.71 4.50 -7.24
C GLU A 274 1.30 3.10 -7.43
N GLN A 275 0.57 2.25 -8.15
CA GLN A 275 1.06 0.93 -8.57
C GLN A 275 1.62 1.01 -9.97
N ILE A 276 2.77 0.36 -10.18
CA ILE A 276 3.37 0.16 -11.49
C ILE A 276 3.75 -1.30 -11.68
N ASP A 277 3.66 -1.77 -12.91
CA ASP A 277 4.11 -3.11 -13.29
C ASP A 277 5.60 -3.26 -13.01
N PHE A 278 6.05 -4.45 -12.65
CA PHE A 278 7.46 -4.76 -12.74
C PHE A 278 7.96 -4.64 -14.18
N LYS A 279 9.25 -4.37 -14.38
CA LYS A 279 9.81 -4.29 -15.74
C LYS A 279 9.99 -5.66 -16.37
N SER A 280 10.24 -6.68 -15.55
CA SER A 280 10.40 -8.06 -15.99
C SER A 280 9.08 -8.65 -16.43
N ASP A 281 9.05 -9.26 -17.62
CA ASP A 281 7.87 -9.99 -18.12
C ASP A 281 7.61 -11.31 -17.37
N ALA A 282 8.50 -11.68 -16.42
CA ALA A 282 8.33 -12.86 -15.57
C ALA A 282 7.25 -12.66 -14.49
N TRP A 283 6.87 -11.42 -14.21
CA TRP A 283 5.99 -11.05 -13.11
C TRP A 283 4.80 -10.27 -13.67
N GLU A 284 3.59 -10.81 -13.48
CA GLU A 284 2.34 -10.19 -13.95
C GLU A 284 1.71 -9.27 -12.91
N ASP A 285 2.33 -9.13 -11.73
CA ASP A 285 1.91 -8.27 -10.63
C ASP A 285 2.58 -6.88 -10.69
N THR A 286 2.24 -6.05 -9.70
CA THR A 286 2.69 -4.66 -9.59
C THR A 286 3.38 -4.43 -8.25
N TYR A 287 4.20 -3.39 -8.19
CA TYR A 287 4.73 -2.84 -6.94
C TYR A 287 4.33 -1.38 -6.79
N ASN A 288 4.40 -0.90 -5.55
CA ASN A 288 4.05 0.47 -5.23
C ASN A 288 5.25 1.40 -5.41
N VAL A 289 4.96 2.61 -5.89
CA VAL A 289 5.89 3.73 -5.95
C VAL A 289 5.20 4.98 -5.44
N MET A 290 6.00 5.95 -5.03
CA MET A 290 5.54 7.27 -4.66
C MET A 290 6.56 8.30 -5.10
N GLU A 291 6.08 9.40 -5.65
CA GLU A 291 6.90 10.51 -6.07
C GLU A 291 6.97 11.55 -4.95
N LEU A 292 8.16 12.05 -4.64
CA LEU A 292 8.37 13.04 -3.61
C LEU A 292 9.42 14.06 -4.09
N PHE A 293 8.96 15.26 -4.40
CA PHE A 293 9.77 16.38 -4.89
C PHE A 293 10.53 16.05 -6.19
N GLY A 294 9.89 15.31 -7.09
CA GLY A 294 10.44 14.85 -8.36
C GLY A 294 11.37 13.63 -8.24
N ASP A 295 11.55 13.07 -7.05
CA ASP A 295 12.28 11.81 -6.84
C ASP A 295 11.29 10.65 -6.64
N VAL A 296 11.69 9.44 -7.05
CA VAL A 296 10.86 8.23 -6.92
C VAL A 296 11.31 7.41 -5.73
N TYR A 297 10.34 7.01 -4.92
CA TYR A 297 10.50 6.12 -3.80
C TYR A 297 9.58 4.90 -3.91
N VAL A 298 9.91 3.84 -3.19
CA VAL A 298 9.09 2.67 -2.92
C VAL A 298 8.63 2.76 -1.46
N PRO A 299 7.32 2.78 -1.19
CA PRO A 299 6.82 2.72 0.18
C PRO A 299 6.94 1.30 0.72
N LEU A 300 7.37 1.17 1.99
CA LEU A 300 7.47 -0.15 2.65
C LEU A 300 6.09 -0.78 2.90
N LYS A 301 5.03 0.06 2.96
CA LYS A 301 3.63 -0.35 3.09
C LYS A 301 2.79 0.15 1.93
N ASN A 302 1.90 -0.71 1.45
CA ASN A 302 1.01 -0.41 0.32
C ASN A 302 0.01 0.71 0.59
N SER A 303 -0.30 0.99 1.86
CA SER A 303 -1.42 1.84 2.26
C SER A 303 -1.03 3.10 3.00
N THR A 304 0.24 3.31 3.35
CA THR A 304 0.67 4.46 4.15
C THR A 304 2.03 4.99 3.66
N PRO A 305 2.10 6.23 3.16
CA PRO A 305 3.32 6.79 2.55
C PRO A 305 4.32 7.37 3.56
N ASN A 306 4.50 6.75 4.73
CA ASN A 306 5.31 7.30 5.82
C ASN A 306 6.72 6.69 5.94
N LYS A 307 6.98 5.55 5.28
CA LYS A 307 8.30 4.94 5.22
C LYS A 307 8.64 4.60 3.79
N LEU A 308 9.64 5.29 3.26
CA LEU A 308 9.98 5.32 1.85
C LEU A 308 11.44 4.91 1.68
N THR A 309 11.76 4.16 0.63
CA THR A 309 13.14 3.83 0.25
C THR A 309 13.33 4.03 -1.25
N LYS A 310 14.57 4.12 -1.72
CA LYS A 310 14.88 4.27 -3.14
C LYS A 310 14.76 2.94 -3.88
N LEU A 311 14.26 3.01 -5.10
CA LEU A 311 14.33 1.89 -6.05
C LEU A 311 15.75 1.82 -6.63
N LEU A 312 16.51 0.78 -6.27
CA LEU A 312 17.87 0.57 -6.77
C LEU A 312 17.89 -0.08 -8.16
N LEU A 313 16.99 -1.05 -8.39
CA LEU A 313 16.93 -1.78 -9.64
C LEU A 313 15.51 -2.24 -9.95
N ASP A 314 15.07 -2.06 -11.19
CA ASP A 314 13.90 -2.71 -11.80
C ASP A 314 14.26 -3.00 -13.26
N THR A 315 14.73 -4.22 -13.52
CA THR A 315 15.25 -4.63 -14.84
C THR A 315 14.58 -5.89 -15.37
N ARG A 316 14.53 -5.99 -16.71
CA ARG A 316 14.20 -7.21 -17.47
C ARG A 316 15.43 -7.81 -18.15
N ASP A 317 16.61 -7.27 -17.84
CA ASP A 317 17.84 -7.67 -18.48
C ASP A 317 18.22 -9.10 -18.08
N LYS A 318 18.94 -9.74 -18.99
CA LYS A 318 19.38 -11.12 -18.85
C LYS A 318 20.86 -11.16 -18.49
N TYR A 319 21.17 -11.86 -17.40
CA TYR A 319 22.53 -12.06 -16.91
C TYR A 319 22.88 -13.53 -16.91
N THR A 320 24.15 -13.86 -17.18
CA THR A 320 24.67 -15.22 -17.12
C THR A 320 25.80 -15.25 -16.09
N LEU A 321 25.56 -15.95 -14.98
CA LEU A 321 26.49 -16.10 -13.88
C LEU A 321 27.22 -17.42 -14.03
N ARG A 322 28.54 -17.40 -13.86
CA ARG A 322 29.33 -18.60 -13.62
C ARG A 322 29.27 -18.92 -12.14
N LEU A 323 29.21 -20.21 -11.76
CA LEU A 323 29.19 -20.59 -10.35
C LEU A 323 30.36 -19.98 -9.57
N GLY A 324 30.04 -19.43 -8.39
CA GLY A 324 30.96 -18.74 -7.50
C GLY A 324 31.42 -17.36 -7.98
N SER A 325 30.90 -16.83 -9.09
CA SER A 325 31.16 -15.46 -9.53
C SER A 325 30.04 -14.52 -9.10
N GLU A 326 30.41 -13.32 -8.68
CA GLU A 326 29.49 -12.25 -8.25
C GLU A 326 28.94 -11.49 -9.47
N LEU A 327 27.63 -11.36 -9.55
CA LEU A 327 26.97 -10.34 -10.36
C LEU A 327 26.80 -9.09 -9.51
N LYS A 328 27.57 -8.03 -9.82
CA LYS A 328 27.45 -6.74 -9.16
C LYS A 328 26.15 -6.03 -9.56
N LEU A 329 25.40 -5.60 -8.56
CA LEU A 329 24.18 -4.81 -8.67
C LEU A 329 24.45 -3.38 -8.18
N ALA A 330 23.39 -2.58 -8.07
CA ALA A 330 23.47 -1.22 -7.54
C ALA A 330 23.82 -1.22 -6.05
N ASP A 331 24.42 -0.13 -5.58
CA ASP A 331 24.74 0.13 -4.17
C ASP A 331 25.45 -1.03 -3.43
N GLY A 332 26.44 -1.65 -4.08
CA GLY A 332 27.26 -2.70 -3.44
C GLY A 332 26.58 -4.06 -3.29
N TYR A 333 25.30 -4.19 -3.67
CA TYR A 333 24.63 -5.50 -3.68
C TYR A 333 25.23 -6.41 -4.74
N GLU A 334 25.30 -7.70 -4.43
CA GLU A 334 25.94 -8.73 -5.23
C GLU A 334 25.09 -10.00 -5.20
N LEU A 335 24.85 -10.61 -6.36
CA LEU A 335 24.15 -11.88 -6.49
C LEU A 335 25.11 -12.98 -6.94
N THR A 336 25.16 -14.08 -6.21
CA THR A 336 26.07 -15.20 -6.49
C THR A 336 25.32 -16.51 -6.61
N ALA A 337 25.58 -17.26 -7.68
CA ALA A 337 25.16 -18.65 -7.78
C ALA A 337 26.20 -19.55 -7.11
N LYS A 338 25.88 -20.15 -5.96
CA LYS A 338 26.82 -20.93 -5.15
C LYS A 338 26.99 -22.33 -5.70
N GLN A 339 25.88 -23.00 -5.97
CA GLN A 339 25.89 -24.40 -6.39
C GLN A 339 24.65 -24.76 -7.22
N ILE A 340 24.81 -25.71 -8.14
CA ILE A 340 23.69 -26.43 -8.78
C ILE A 340 23.66 -27.85 -8.21
N ASP A 341 22.47 -28.37 -7.94
CA ASP A 341 22.31 -29.72 -7.42
C ASP A 341 22.69 -30.80 -8.46
N VAL A 342 22.75 -32.07 -8.02
CA VAL A 342 23.21 -33.17 -8.87
C VAL A 342 22.25 -33.45 -10.04
N SER A 343 20.94 -33.20 -9.87
CA SER A 343 19.94 -33.35 -10.93
C SER A 343 20.01 -32.23 -11.97
N GLY A 344 20.58 -31.08 -11.62
CA GLY A 344 20.70 -29.93 -12.53
C GLY A 344 19.43 -29.09 -12.63
N ASP A 345 18.50 -29.26 -11.69
CA ASP A 345 17.19 -28.61 -11.66
C ASP A 345 16.99 -27.73 -10.41
N ARG A 346 18.00 -27.60 -9.54
CA ARG A 346 18.01 -26.63 -8.44
C ARG A 346 19.30 -25.85 -8.38
N VAL A 347 19.21 -24.59 -8.00
CA VAL A 347 20.35 -23.72 -7.74
C VAL A 347 20.25 -23.10 -6.36
N TRP A 348 21.37 -23.08 -5.65
CA TRP A 348 21.55 -22.29 -4.43
C TRP A 348 22.12 -20.92 -4.80
N MET A 349 21.33 -19.88 -4.58
CA MET A 349 21.67 -18.47 -4.83
C MET A 349 21.91 -17.75 -3.51
N GLU A 350 22.80 -16.76 -3.50
CA GLU A 350 23.12 -15.92 -2.34
C GLU A 350 23.08 -14.45 -2.75
N LEU A 351 22.44 -13.62 -1.92
CA LEU A 351 22.47 -12.17 -1.96
C LEU A 351 23.43 -11.68 -0.87
N SER A 352 24.26 -10.72 -1.23
CA SER A 352 25.25 -10.10 -0.33
C SER A 352 25.35 -8.60 -0.63
N LYS A 353 25.89 -7.82 0.29
CA LYS A 353 26.22 -6.41 0.09
C LYS A 353 27.61 -6.13 0.63
N ASP A 354 28.46 -5.51 -0.19
CA ASP A 354 29.85 -5.20 0.15
C ASP A 354 30.64 -6.43 0.67
N GLY A 355 30.32 -7.62 0.13
CA GLY A 355 30.90 -8.90 0.53
C GLY A 355 30.33 -9.50 1.83
N GLU A 356 29.40 -8.84 2.50
CA GLU A 356 28.69 -9.38 3.66
C GLU A 356 27.43 -10.13 3.23
N PHE A 357 27.22 -11.31 3.82
CA PHE A 357 26.08 -12.17 3.55
C PHE A 357 24.77 -11.51 4.03
N ILE A 358 23.73 -11.54 3.19
CA ILE A 358 22.37 -11.10 3.55
C ILE A 358 21.46 -12.32 3.68
N GLU A 359 21.25 -13.06 2.60
CA GLU A 359 20.31 -14.17 2.53
C GLU A 359 20.66 -15.13 1.39
N ASP A 360 20.20 -16.38 1.50
CA ASP A 360 20.27 -17.34 0.42
C ASP A 360 18.96 -18.09 0.17
N GLU A 361 18.84 -18.73 -0.99
CA GLU A 361 17.68 -19.54 -1.33
C GLU A 361 18.02 -20.65 -2.33
N VAL A 362 17.32 -21.78 -2.22
CA VAL A 362 17.40 -22.89 -3.17
C VAL A 362 16.21 -22.84 -4.12
N ILE A 363 16.45 -22.38 -5.33
CA ILE A 363 15.42 -22.24 -6.37
C ILE A 363 15.36 -23.50 -7.23
N HIS A 364 14.16 -24.05 -7.41
CA HIS A 364 13.90 -25.09 -8.39
C HIS A 364 13.60 -24.46 -9.76
N VAL A 365 14.29 -24.92 -10.81
CA VAL A 365 14.21 -24.34 -12.14
C VAL A 365 13.65 -25.38 -13.11
N ASP A 366 12.32 -25.48 -13.14
CA ASP A 366 11.59 -26.31 -14.09
C ASP A 366 10.40 -25.56 -14.71
N ASN A 367 9.71 -26.14 -15.70
CA ASN A 367 8.57 -25.48 -16.38
C ASN A 367 7.26 -25.49 -15.56
N LYS A 368 7.27 -25.97 -14.31
CA LYS A 368 6.06 -26.21 -13.50
C LYS A 368 6.05 -25.45 -12.18
N THR A 369 7.19 -24.90 -11.79
CA THR A 369 7.41 -24.20 -10.52
C THR A 369 7.71 -22.72 -10.76
N ASP A 370 7.39 -21.91 -9.77
CA ASP A 370 7.85 -20.52 -9.74
C ASP A 370 9.37 -20.52 -9.57
N ARG A 371 10.04 -19.80 -10.47
CA ARG A 371 11.50 -19.69 -10.54
C ARG A 371 11.99 -18.39 -9.91
N THR A 372 11.08 -17.68 -9.26
CA THR A 372 11.33 -16.42 -8.61
C THR A 372 11.77 -16.69 -7.19
N TRP A 373 12.91 -16.12 -6.82
CA TRP A 373 13.24 -15.90 -5.42
C TRP A 373 12.79 -14.49 -5.04
N ILE A 374 11.94 -14.42 -4.02
CA ILE A 374 11.55 -13.18 -3.36
C ILE A 374 12.12 -13.20 -1.95
N TYR A 375 12.89 -12.18 -1.60
CA TYR A 375 13.40 -12.01 -0.24
C TYR A 375 12.55 -10.98 0.50
N TYR A 376 12.03 -11.42 1.65
CA TYR A 376 11.29 -10.60 2.59
C TYR A 376 12.09 -10.46 3.89
N THR A 377 12.08 -9.26 4.47
CA THR A 377 12.69 -9.03 5.78
C THR A 377 11.92 -7.97 6.58
N ASP A 378 12.13 -7.95 7.88
CA ASP A 378 11.58 -6.94 8.78
C ASP A 378 12.51 -5.71 8.83
N ILE A 379 11.96 -4.50 8.73
CA ILE A 379 12.74 -3.26 8.52
C ILE A 379 12.03 -2.06 9.17
N ALA A 380 12.78 -1.26 9.95
CA ALA A 380 12.32 -0.17 10.84
C ALA A 380 11.36 -0.60 11.97
N ASP A 381 10.34 -1.38 11.63
CA ASP A 381 9.19 -1.85 12.42
C ASP A 381 8.12 -2.47 11.49
N GLU A 382 8.32 -2.38 10.17
CA GLU A 382 7.52 -3.06 9.16
C GLU A 382 7.96 -4.51 9.04
N ILE A 383 6.97 -5.41 9.04
CA ILE A 383 7.21 -6.85 8.95
C ILE A 383 7.04 -7.33 7.52
N ASN A 384 7.85 -8.32 7.12
CA ASN A 384 7.72 -9.02 5.83
C ASN A 384 7.65 -8.04 4.63
N VAL A 385 8.61 -7.12 4.57
CA VAL A 385 8.78 -6.18 3.45
C VAL A 385 9.51 -6.91 2.32
N GLU A 386 8.95 -6.90 1.11
CA GLU A 386 9.63 -7.39 -0.09
C GLU A 386 10.77 -6.43 -0.44
N VAL A 387 12.02 -6.89 -0.39
CA VAL A 387 13.18 -6.04 -0.65
C VAL A 387 13.96 -6.43 -1.91
N PHE A 388 13.80 -7.66 -2.35
CA PHE A 388 14.54 -8.19 -3.49
C PHE A 388 13.74 -9.28 -4.18
N ARG A 389 13.80 -9.27 -5.51
CA ARG A 389 13.19 -10.28 -6.37
C ARG A 389 14.12 -10.61 -7.53
N VAL A 390 14.34 -11.89 -7.81
CA VAL A 390 15.09 -12.37 -8.98
C VAL A 390 14.44 -13.59 -9.59
N ASN A 391 14.38 -13.63 -10.92
CA ASN A 391 13.86 -14.79 -11.65
C ASN A 391 14.99 -15.57 -12.32
N VAL A 392 15.14 -16.84 -11.95
CA VAL A 392 16.16 -17.74 -12.49
C VAL A 392 15.60 -18.52 -13.67
N THR A 393 16.03 -18.21 -14.89
CA THR A 393 15.41 -18.79 -16.09
C THR A 393 16.01 -20.12 -16.51
N LYS A 394 17.32 -20.33 -16.35
CA LYS A 394 18.02 -21.52 -16.86
C LYS A 394 19.21 -21.92 -16.01
N LEU A 395 19.41 -23.22 -15.91
CA LEU A 395 20.60 -23.86 -15.34
C LEU A 395 21.33 -24.62 -16.44
N PHE A 396 22.66 -24.49 -16.48
CA PHE A 396 23.53 -25.24 -17.38
C PHE A 396 24.62 -25.92 -16.56
N GLN A 397 24.74 -27.24 -16.71
CA GLN A 397 25.85 -28.00 -16.16
C GLN A 397 26.71 -28.54 -17.30
N GLY A 398 27.86 -27.90 -17.51
CA GLY A 398 28.88 -28.35 -18.44
C GLY A 398 29.97 -29.16 -17.72
N GLN A 399 30.82 -29.84 -18.50
CA GLN A 399 31.97 -30.58 -17.95
C GLN A 399 33.05 -29.65 -17.36
N VAL A 400 33.09 -28.40 -17.82
CA VAL A 400 34.11 -27.41 -17.44
C VAL A 400 33.48 -26.27 -16.64
N ASP A 401 32.31 -25.78 -17.07
CA ASP A 401 31.61 -24.67 -16.43
C ASP A 401 30.15 -25.03 -16.18
N SER A 402 29.67 -24.59 -15.01
CA SER A 402 28.25 -24.54 -14.68
C SER A 402 27.80 -23.09 -14.66
N LEU A 403 26.68 -22.79 -15.32
CA LEU A 403 26.16 -21.45 -15.51
C LEU A 403 24.71 -21.36 -15.04
N VAL A 404 24.35 -20.19 -14.53
CA VAL A 404 23.00 -19.83 -14.11
C VAL A 404 22.59 -18.59 -14.88
N VAL A 405 21.39 -18.60 -15.44
CA VAL A 405 20.83 -17.45 -16.15
C VAL A 405 19.71 -16.87 -15.34
N VAL A 406 19.81 -15.57 -15.06
CA VAL A 406 18.74 -14.80 -14.42
C VAL A 406 18.21 -13.76 -15.42
N GLU A 407 16.92 -13.50 -15.37
CA GLU A 407 16.25 -12.51 -16.22
C GLU A 407 15.11 -11.89 -15.43
N GLY A 408 15.26 -10.61 -15.10
CA GLY A 408 14.40 -9.96 -14.12
C GLY A 408 15.07 -9.82 -12.76
N ILE A 409 15.37 -8.59 -12.35
CA ILE A 409 15.83 -8.27 -10.99
C ILE A 409 15.12 -7.01 -10.52
N TRP A 410 14.55 -7.05 -9.33
CA TRP A 410 14.01 -5.91 -8.62
C TRP A 410 14.67 -5.81 -7.24
N LEU A 411 15.08 -4.61 -6.83
CA LEU A 411 15.83 -4.36 -5.59
C LEU A 411 15.57 -2.94 -5.12
N ILE A 412 15.34 -2.78 -3.81
CA ILE A 412 15.22 -1.49 -3.12
C ILE A 412 16.35 -1.28 -2.12
N ASP A 413 16.60 -0.03 -1.76
CA ASP A 413 17.62 0.38 -0.80
C ASP A 413 17.10 0.26 0.64
N TYR A 414 16.77 -0.95 1.05
CA TYR A 414 16.05 -1.15 2.30
C TYR A 414 16.85 -0.84 3.59
N GLU A 415 18.13 -0.50 3.47
CA GLU A 415 18.96 -0.01 4.57
C GLU A 415 18.81 1.50 4.79
N ASN A 416 18.42 2.25 3.75
CA ASN A 416 18.24 3.69 3.80
C ASN A 416 16.76 4.04 3.69
N ILE A 417 16.14 4.27 4.84
CA ILE A 417 14.71 4.54 4.96
C ILE A 417 14.51 6.01 5.27
N LEU A 418 13.70 6.66 4.45
CA LEU A 418 13.12 7.96 4.74
C LEU A 418 11.82 7.73 5.53
N GLU A 419 11.86 8.02 6.83
CA GLU A 419 10.69 8.03 7.69
C GLU A 419 10.11 9.44 7.75
N LEU A 420 8.79 9.55 7.60
CA LEU A 420 8.04 10.79 7.51
C LEU A 420 6.89 10.79 8.52
N GLU A 421 6.84 11.83 9.34
CA GLU A 421 5.80 12.06 10.33
C GLU A 421 5.04 13.36 10.07
N VAL A 422 3.82 13.44 10.60
CA VAL A 422 3.07 14.70 10.58
C VAL A 422 3.82 15.73 11.41
N GLY A 423 4.15 16.85 10.79
CA GLY A 423 4.95 17.92 11.37
C GLY A 423 6.39 17.99 10.87
N ASP A 424 6.87 17.00 10.11
CA ASP A 424 8.19 17.08 9.47
C ASP A 424 8.24 18.23 8.46
N GLU A 425 9.40 18.89 8.37
CA GLU A 425 9.62 20.09 7.58
C GLU A 425 10.66 19.83 6.48
N PHE A 426 10.31 20.23 5.25
CA PHE A 426 11.14 20.24 4.05
C PHE A 426 11.23 21.69 3.57
N ASP A 427 12.30 22.37 3.97
CA ASP A 427 12.46 23.82 3.83
C ASP A 427 11.24 24.58 4.38
N ILE A 428 10.34 25.05 3.51
CA ILE A 428 9.13 25.79 3.93
C ILE A 428 7.87 24.93 3.99
N LEU A 429 7.89 23.73 3.40
CA LEU A 429 6.77 22.81 3.40
C LEU A 429 6.80 21.94 4.64
N LYS A 430 5.64 21.77 5.26
CA LYS A 430 5.47 20.92 6.43
C LYS A 430 4.44 19.84 6.16
N VAL A 431 4.72 18.61 6.58
CA VAL A 431 3.77 17.49 6.51
C VAL A 431 2.55 17.82 7.36
N ASP A 432 1.44 18.14 6.71
CA ASP A 432 0.17 18.47 7.37
C ASP A 432 -0.61 17.21 7.70
N ARG A 433 -0.65 16.26 6.76
CA ARG A 433 -1.37 15.00 6.95
C ARG A 433 -0.81 13.87 6.10
N ILE A 434 -0.89 12.68 6.68
CA ILE A 434 -0.69 11.39 6.01
C ILE A 434 -1.98 10.61 6.19
N VAL A 435 -2.70 10.38 5.11
CA VAL A 435 -4.03 9.73 5.14
C VAL A 435 -4.14 8.77 3.98
N ASP A 436 -4.48 7.52 4.29
CA ASP A 436 -4.51 6.43 3.31
C ASP A 436 -3.19 6.42 2.51
N SER A 437 -3.29 6.30 1.17
CA SER A 437 -2.16 6.32 0.25
C SER A 437 -1.62 7.72 -0.06
N SER A 438 -2.06 8.79 0.61
CA SER A 438 -1.75 10.18 0.24
C SER A 438 -1.02 10.94 1.35
N MET A 439 -0.20 11.89 0.94
CA MET A 439 0.48 12.85 1.79
C MET A 439 0.22 14.27 1.29
N ILE A 440 -0.06 15.17 2.23
CA ILE A 440 -0.21 16.60 1.94
C ILE A 440 0.75 17.38 2.82
N MET A 441 1.47 18.30 2.19
CA MET A 441 2.32 19.27 2.86
C MET A 441 1.83 20.68 2.56
N VAL A 442 1.98 21.57 3.54
CA VAL A 442 1.55 22.97 3.42
C VAL A 442 2.67 23.89 3.88
N ASN A 443 2.75 25.10 3.31
CA ASN A 443 3.71 26.08 3.81
C ASN A 443 3.33 26.55 5.22
N GLU A 444 4.26 26.44 6.16
CA GLU A 444 4.03 26.92 7.53
C GLU A 444 4.15 28.44 7.64
N ASP A 445 5.09 29.03 6.89
CA ASP A 445 5.33 30.48 6.89
C ASP A 445 4.88 31.14 5.56
N PRO A 446 4.49 32.42 5.59
CA PRO A 446 4.19 33.17 4.37
C PRO A 446 5.39 33.27 3.42
N ILE A 447 5.14 33.18 2.12
CA ILE A 447 6.15 33.24 1.05
C ILE A 447 5.98 34.56 0.30
N LEU A 448 6.95 35.46 0.43
CA LEU A 448 6.98 36.72 -0.30
C LEU A 448 7.69 36.57 -1.65
N LEU A 449 6.94 36.67 -2.75
CA LEU A 449 7.44 36.64 -4.13
C LEU A 449 8.12 37.96 -4.50
N THR A 450 9.27 38.17 -3.87
CA THR A 450 10.11 39.36 -4.05
C THR A 450 10.63 39.43 -5.48
N ARG A 451 10.70 40.64 -6.06
CA ARG A 451 11.25 40.82 -7.42
C ARG A 451 12.69 40.33 -7.50
N ASN A 452 13.06 39.77 -8.65
CA ASN A 452 14.41 39.26 -8.91
C ASN A 452 14.92 38.29 -7.84
N SER A 453 14.08 37.35 -7.43
CA SER A 453 14.41 36.42 -6.35
C SER A 453 14.09 34.97 -6.70
N ILE A 454 14.66 34.07 -5.91
CA ILE A 454 14.36 32.64 -5.92
C ILE A 454 13.85 32.31 -4.52
N GLN A 455 12.65 31.76 -4.44
CA GLN A 455 12.06 31.27 -3.19
C GLN A 455 12.21 29.75 -3.18
N GLU A 456 13.01 29.22 -2.27
CA GLU A 456 13.14 27.78 -2.04
C GLU A 456 11.81 27.24 -1.47
N ILE A 457 11.35 26.09 -1.96
CA ILE A 457 10.11 25.43 -1.54
C ILE A 457 10.41 24.20 -0.69
N ALA A 458 11.09 23.23 -1.28
CA ALA A 458 11.47 21.95 -0.67
C ALA A 458 12.39 21.21 -1.63
N GLU A 459 13.50 20.64 -1.14
CA GLU A 459 14.29 19.62 -1.85
C GLU A 459 14.63 20.02 -3.31
N GLY A 460 15.12 21.26 -3.48
CA GLY A 460 15.52 21.80 -4.79
C GLY A 460 14.37 22.28 -5.69
N MET A 461 13.11 22.20 -5.23
CA MET A 461 11.98 22.90 -5.85
C MET A 461 11.98 24.38 -5.44
N LYS A 462 11.76 25.29 -6.41
CA LYS A 462 11.91 26.74 -6.23
C LYS A 462 10.89 27.52 -7.04
N LEU A 463 10.44 28.67 -6.53
CA LEU A 463 9.75 29.69 -7.33
C LEU A 463 10.74 30.77 -7.77
N LYS A 464 10.96 30.88 -9.08
CA LYS A 464 11.80 31.95 -9.65
C LYS A 464 10.92 33.12 -10.05
N VAL A 465 11.18 34.29 -9.45
CA VAL A 465 10.42 35.52 -9.64
C VAL A 465 11.22 36.49 -10.52
N THR A 466 10.57 36.99 -11.57
CA THR A 466 11.18 37.91 -12.53
C THR A 466 11.36 39.31 -11.93
N ASP A 467 12.37 40.05 -12.39
CA ASP A 467 12.51 41.47 -12.13
C ASP A 467 11.52 42.28 -12.99
N SER A 468 10.30 42.47 -12.49
CA SER A 468 9.23 43.19 -13.19
C SER A 468 8.29 43.87 -12.19
N ASP A 469 7.65 44.96 -12.64
CA ASP A 469 6.62 45.65 -11.86
C ASP A 469 5.41 44.77 -11.63
N ASP A 470 4.95 44.10 -12.68
CA ASP A 470 3.98 43.01 -12.60
C ASP A 470 4.60 41.78 -11.93
N LEU A 471 3.79 41.00 -11.22
CA LEU A 471 4.20 39.71 -10.68
C LEU A 471 4.33 38.70 -11.82
N ALA A 472 5.53 38.13 -11.98
CA ALA A 472 5.79 37.05 -12.91
C ALA A 472 6.68 35.98 -12.27
N PHE A 473 6.20 34.74 -12.17
CA PHE A 473 6.96 33.64 -11.57
C PHE A 473 6.73 32.29 -12.27
N LYS A 474 7.64 31.35 -12.02
CA LYS A 474 7.53 29.95 -12.46
C LYS A 474 8.12 29.01 -11.42
N LEU A 475 7.68 27.75 -11.43
CA LEU A 475 8.31 26.67 -10.67
C LEU A 475 9.57 26.18 -11.39
N ILE A 476 10.60 25.86 -10.62
CA ILE A 476 11.84 25.23 -11.07
C ILE A 476 12.17 24.07 -10.14
N ARG A 477 12.77 23.01 -10.66
CA ARG A 477 13.41 21.94 -9.87
C ARG A 477 14.86 21.82 -10.30
N GLU A 478 15.77 21.90 -9.35
CA GLU A 478 17.21 21.73 -9.54
C GLU A 478 17.68 20.49 -8.77
N TYR A 479 18.27 19.52 -9.46
CA TYR A 479 18.87 18.33 -8.86
C TYR A 479 20.33 18.64 -8.51
N VAL A 480 20.66 18.55 -7.22
CA VAL A 480 21.98 18.87 -6.68
C VAL A 480 22.87 17.65 -6.63
#